data_AF-A0A9D9PC65-F1
#
_entry.id   AF-A0A9D9PC65-F1
#
_cell.length_a   1.000
_cell.length_b   1.000
_cell.length_c   1.000
_cell.angle_alpha   90.00
_cell.angle_beta   90.00
_cell.angle_gamma   90.00
#
_symmetry.space_group_name_H-M   'P 1'
#
loop_
_entity.id
_entity.type
_entity.pdbx_description
1 polymer ?
#
loop_
_entity_poly.entity_id
_entity_poly.type
_entity_poly.pdbx_seq_one_letter_code
_entity_poly.pdbx_strand_id
1 'polypeptide(L)'
;EILTIGGDDLLLIVPGDRAFDVAQRIAHTFEQSLAQRIPAPPGACASNAIHTRYAGETLFTIEPYTPSIGLSAGIVIAQESAPIFFLRDLVEELLKRAKKLARRYAGQHYYGGAIDFMVLKSITMVTDSIEAFRAAAFNDDFPALRGPRRLTARPYTWHEFAGLLETTRALKRGNFPRSQLYRLSRMMETTPGVIASTMEYLYTRVRQNEQVCTMLMKHIENAWRSTDPLQRSTAPPWLPTSKNAYETIWSDLAEMYDMVPATLEECS
;
A
#
# COMPACT_ATOMS: atom_id res chain seq x y z
N GLU A 1 -18.96 11.46 8.53
CA GLU A 1 -18.99 12.74 9.24
C GLU A 1 -17.70 13.49 9.00
N ILE A 2 -17.76 14.80 8.73
CA ILE A 2 -16.56 15.64 8.57
C ILE A 2 -16.29 16.27 9.93
N LEU A 3 -15.16 15.93 10.55
CA LEU A 3 -14.84 16.42 11.89
C LEU A 3 -14.19 17.81 11.84
N THR A 4 -13.29 18.04 10.88
CA THR A 4 -12.62 19.34 10.71
C THR A 4 -12.19 19.55 9.26
N ILE A 5 -12.40 20.76 8.75
CA ILE A 5 -11.76 21.30 7.53
C ILE A 5 -11.01 22.56 7.97
N GLY A 6 -9.69 22.52 8.01
CA GLY A 6 -8.87 23.66 8.36
C GLY A 6 -7.89 23.94 7.24
N GLY A 7 -8.14 24.97 6.42
CA GLY A 7 -7.24 25.42 5.34
C GLY A 7 -6.87 24.32 4.34
N ASP A 8 -5.79 23.59 4.64
CA ASP A 8 -5.18 22.49 3.89
C ASP A 8 -5.35 21.10 4.52
N ASP A 9 -5.74 21.01 5.80
CA ASP A 9 -5.91 19.75 6.54
C ASP A 9 -7.39 19.32 6.63
N LEU A 10 -7.62 18.02 6.45
CA LEU A 10 -8.94 17.38 6.46
C LEU A 10 -8.96 16.17 7.40
N LEU A 11 -9.93 16.11 8.31
CA LEU A 11 -10.18 14.92 9.16
C LEU A 11 -11.60 14.40 8.92
N LEU A 12 -11.70 13.13 8.52
CA LEU A 12 -12.95 12.46 8.19
C LEU A 12 -13.15 11.20 9.03
N ILE A 13 -14.41 10.96 9.43
CA ILE A 13 -14.87 9.63 9.87
C ILE A 13 -15.81 9.09 8.81
N VAL A 14 -15.49 7.89 8.33
CA VAL A 14 -16.21 7.20 7.25
C VAL A 14 -16.37 5.71 7.60
N PRO A 15 -17.33 5.00 6.99
CA PRO A 15 -17.40 3.54 7.09
C PRO A 15 -16.06 2.89 6.73
N GLY A 16 -15.62 1.92 7.54
CA GLY A 16 -14.30 1.32 7.41
C GLY A 16 -14.06 0.66 6.05
N ASP A 17 -15.10 0.03 5.49
CA ASP A 17 -15.09 -0.59 4.16
C ASP A 17 -15.00 0.43 3.00
N ARG A 18 -15.16 1.72 3.28
CA ARG A 18 -15.09 2.81 2.28
C ARG A 18 -13.91 3.75 2.49
N ALA A 19 -13.19 3.62 3.60
CA ALA A 19 -12.13 4.55 3.98
C ALA A 19 -11.05 4.71 2.90
N PHE A 20 -10.61 3.58 2.32
CA PHE A 20 -9.59 3.58 1.28
C PHE A 20 -10.05 4.23 -0.03
N ASP A 21 -11.28 3.95 -0.45
CA ASP A 21 -11.85 4.49 -1.68
C ASP A 21 -12.12 5.99 -1.59
N VAL A 22 -12.67 6.42 -0.45
CA VAL A 22 -12.89 7.84 -0.18
C VAL A 22 -11.57 8.59 -0.22
N ALA A 23 -10.53 8.07 0.44
CA ALA A 23 -9.22 8.72 0.46
C ALA A 23 -8.58 8.81 -0.94
N GLN A 24 -8.56 7.71 -1.71
CA GLN A 24 -8.04 7.72 -3.07
C GLN A 24 -8.79 8.72 -3.95
N ARG A 25 -10.13 8.75 -3.85
CA ARG A 25 -10.95 9.65 -4.66
C ARG A 25 -10.72 11.11 -4.33
N ILE A 26 -10.64 11.45 -3.04
CA ILE A 26 -10.33 12.81 -2.58
C ILE A 26 -8.97 13.25 -3.12
N ALA A 27 -7.93 12.43 -2.94
CA ALA A 27 -6.59 12.77 -3.38
C ALA A 27 -6.50 12.93 -4.90
N HIS A 28 -7.06 11.98 -5.67
CA HIS A 28 -7.08 12.08 -7.11
C HIS A 28 -7.79 13.35 -7.59
N THR A 29 -9.02 13.59 -7.12
CA THR A 29 -9.80 14.75 -7.55
C THR A 29 -9.14 16.06 -7.13
N PHE A 30 -8.53 16.12 -5.94
CA PHE A 30 -7.80 17.29 -5.47
C PHE A 30 -6.59 17.60 -6.34
N GLU A 31 -5.69 16.63 -6.54
CA GLU A 31 -4.46 16.85 -7.29
C GLU A 31 -4.74 17.11 -8.78
N GLN A 32 -5.69 16.39 -9.38
CA GLN A 32 -6.11 16.61 -10.76
C GLN A 32 -6.71 18.02 -10.95
N SER A 33 -7.56 18.47 -10.03
CA SER A 33 -8.16 19.81 -10.09
C SER A 33 -7.12 20.92 -9.90
N LEU A 34 -6.12 20.70 -9.04
CA LEU A 34 -5.04 21.67 -8.84
C LEU A 34 -4.08 21.71 -10.04
N ALA A 35 -3.76 20.59 -10.66
CA ALA A 35 -2.93 20.55 -11.86
C ALA A 35 -3.50 21.37 -13.02
N GLN A 36 -4.84 21.52 -13.09
CA GLN A 36 -5.51 22.37 -14.08
C GLN A 36 -5.43 23.87 -13.77
N ARG A 37 -5.22 24.25 -12.50
CA ARG A 37 -5.28 25.65 -12.04
C ARG A 37 -3.91 26.23 -11.72
N ILE A 38 -2.99 25.39 -11.27
CA ILE A 38 -1.66 25.76 -10.81
C ILE A 38 -0.65 24.98 -11.64
N PRO A 39 0.14 25.66 -12.50
CA PRO A 39 1.18 25.02 -13.28
C PRO A 39 2.16 24.27 -12.37
N ALA A 40 2.52 23.05 -12.75
CA ALA A 40 3.55 22.30 -12.05
C ALA A 40 4.93 22.95 -12.24
N PRO A 41 5.85 22.77 -11.28
CA PRO A 41 7.23 23.23 -11.45
C PRO A 41 7.88 22.68 -12.73
N PRO A 42 8.79 23.43 -13.39
CA PRO A 42 9.50 22.93 -14.55
C PRO A 42 10.18 21.59 -14.30
N GLY A 43 10.03 20.64 -15.23
CA GLY A 43 10.57 19.29 -15.10
C GLY A 43 9.79 18.37 -14.14
N ALA A 44 8.61 18.79 -13.67
CA ALA A 44 7.77 17.95 -12.82
C ALA A 44 7.33 16.66 -13.53
N CYS A 45 7.40 15.56 -12.81
CA CYS A 45 7.01 14.23 -13.27
C CYS A 45 5.48 14.06 -13.20
N ALA A 46 4.92 13.31 -14.16
CA ALA A 46 3.51 12.94 -14.14
C ALA A 46 3.16 12.00 -12.97
N SER A 47 1.87 11.89 -12.66
CA SER A 47 1.27 11.08 -11.59
C SER A 47 1.73 9.61 -11.58
N ASN A 48 2.13 9.08 -12.75
CA ASN A 48 2.56 7.70 -12.97
C ASN A 48 4.07 7.53 -13.22
N ALA A 49 4.87 8.60 -13.19
CA ALA A 49 6.21 8.58 -13.77
C ALA A 49 7.34 8.15 -12.82
N ILE A 50 7.17 8.19 -11.49
CA ILE A 50 8.25 7.75 -10.58
C ILE A 50 8.16 6.28 -10.26
N HIS A 51 9.29 5.56 -10.42
CA HIS A 51 9.70 4.33 -9.70
C HIS A 51 8.57 3.61 -8.97
N THR A 52 7.53 3.24 -9.72
CA THR A 52 6.33 2.65 -9.16
C THR A 52 6.63 1.18 -8.91
N ARG A 53 6.32 0.69 -7.72
CA ARG A 53 6.33 -0.76 -7.46
C ARG A 53 5.20 -1.50 -8.19
N TYR A 54 4.29 -0.74 -8.80
CA TYR A 54 3.11 -1.23 -9.51
C TYR A 54 3.11 -0.78 -10.98
N ALA A 55 3.04 -1.75 -11.89
CA ALA A 55 3.09 -1.59 -13.33
C ALA A 55 1.72 -1.74 -14.02
N GLY A 56 0.67 -2.07 -13.27
CA GLY A 56 -0.69 -2.16 -13.81
C GLY A 56 -1.31 -0.79 -14.05
N GLU A 57 -2.39 -0.77 -14.82
CA GLU A 57 -3.19 0.43 -15.02
C GLU A 57 -3.95 0.78 -13.73
N THR A 58 -4.04 2.07 -13.45
CA THR A 58 -4.84 2.66 -12.38
C THR A 58 -5.52 3.93 -12.89
N LEU A 59 -6.41 4.50 -12.07
CA LEU A 59 -6.97 5.83 -12.30
C LEU A 59 -5.89 6.88 -12.63
N PHE A 60 -4.71 6.79 -12.00
CA PHE A 60 -3.60 7.74 -12.14
C PHE A 60 -2.78 7.54 -13.42
N THR A 61 -2.97 6.43 -14.16
CA THR A 61 -2.37 6.20 -15.48
C THR A 61 -3.36 6.40 -16.62
N ILE A 62 -4.66 6.18 -16.39
CA ILE A 62 -5.71 6.36 -17.40
C ILE A 62 -5.92 7.86 -17.64
N GLU A 63 -5.94 8.66 -16.57
CA GLU A 63 -6.02 10.12 -16.64
C GLU A 63 -4.78 10.75 -15.99
N PRO A 64 -3.60 10.66 -16.64
CA PRO A 64 -2.38 11.15 -16.04
C PRO A 64 -2.42 12.68 -15.93
N TYR A 65 -1.92 13.18 -14.81
CA TYR A 65 -1.77 14.61 -14.54
C TYR A 65 -0.39 14.87 -13.94
N THR A 66 0.11 16.09 -14.06
CA THR A 66 1.37 16.48 -13.41
C THR A 66 1.03 17.22 -12.12
N PRO A 67 1.18 16.57 -10.95
CA PRO A 67 0.84 17.22 -9.69
C PRO A 67 1.74 18.44 -9.47
N SER A 68 1.12 19.59 -9.18
CA SER A 68 1.82 20.79 -8.70
C SER A 68 1.90 20.82 -7.18
N ILE A 69 0.88 20.30 -6.50
CA ILE A 69 0.76 20.15 -5.06
C ILE A 69 0.10 18.79 -4.77
N GLY A 70 0.64 18.05 -3.82
CA GLY A 70 0.20 16.71 -3.47
C GLY A 70 -0.59 16.68 -2.17
N LEU A 71 -1.56 15.77 -2.06
CA LEU A 71 -2.32 15.55 -0.83
C LEU A 71 -1.88 14.25 -0.17
N SER A 72 -1.30 14.31 1.03
CA SER A 72 -0.94 13.09 1.77
C SER A 72 -2.02 12.69 2.76
N ALA A 73 -2.17 11.38 3.02
CA ALA A 73 -3.19 10.86 3.93
C ALA A 73 -2.64 9.82 4.91
N GLY A 74 -3.17 9.83 6.13
CA GLY A 74 -3.06 8.75 7.11
C GLY A 74 -4.44 8.13 7.34
N ILE A 75 -4.56 6.80 7.30
CA ILE A 75 -5.85 6.12 7.51
C ILE A 75 -5.73 5.10 8.63
N VAL A 76 -6.64 5.18 9.60
CA VAL A 76 -6.82 4.14 10.62
C VAL A 76 -8.22 3.58 10.51
N ILE A 77 -8.33 2.26 10.43
CA ILE A 77 -9.59 1.53 10.58
C ILE A 77 -9.54 0.78 11.90
N ALA A 78 -10.56 0.93 12.74
CA ALA A 78 -10.60 0.33 14.07
C ALA A 78 -12.04 -0.05 14.44
N GLN A 79 -12.19 -0.82 15.52
CA GLN A 79 -13.48 -1.12 16.12
C GLN A 79 -14.11 0.16 16.70
N GLU A 80 -15.45 0.20 16.75
CA GLU A 80 -16.22 1.34 17.28
C GLU A 80 -15.88 1.72 18.73
N SER A 81 -15.36 0.76 19.51
CA SER A 81 -14.97 0.96 20.90
C SER A 81 -13.61 1.66 21.06
N ALA A 82 -12.86 1.86 19.97
CA ALA A 82 -11.53 2.47 20.03
C ALA A 82 -11.62 3.97 20.37
N PRO A 83 -10.90 4.45 21.40
CA PRO A 83 -10.95 5.85 21.79
C PRO A 83 -10.48 6.80 20.67
N ILE A 84 -11.28 7.83 20.36
CA ILE A 84 -11.05 8.75 19.23
C ILE A 84 -9.69 9.45 19.33
N PHE A 85 -9.27 9.87 20.53
CA PHE A 85 -7.99 10.57 20.71
C PHE A 85 -6.80 9.68 20.31
N PHE A 86 -6.86 8.39 20.66
CA PHE A 86 -5.83 7.40 20.30
C PHE A 86 -5.78 7.20 18.78
N LEU A 87 -6.95 7.08 18.13
CA LEU A 87 -7.02 6.98 16.68
C LEU A 87 -6.46 8.22 15.98
N ARG A 88 -6.74 9.41 16.51
CA ARG A 88 -6.20 10.68 15.97
C ARG A 88 -4.68 10.70 16.02
N ASP A 89 -4.10 10.31 17.15
CA ASP A 89 -2.64 10.32 17.31
C ASP A 89 -1.96 9.32 16.36
N LEU A 90 -2.58 8.15 16.14
CA LEU A 90 -2.13 7.17 15.15
C LEU A 90 -2.26 7.68 13.70
N VAL A 91 -3.39 8.30 13.34
CA VAL A 91 -3.59 8.92 12.02
C VAL A 91 -2.51 9.97 11.75
N GLU A 92 -2.18 10.78 12.75
CA GLU A 92 -1.14 11.81 12.63
C GLU A 92 0.26 11.22 12.45
N GLU A 93 0.58 10.11 13.13
CA GLU A 93 1.84 9.38 12.92
C GLU A 93 1.91 8.79 11.49
N LEU A 94 0.82 8.18 11.01
CA LEU A 94 0.72 7.67 9.64
C LEU A 94 0.85 8.79 8.59
N LEU A 95 0.17 9.93 8.80
CA LEU A 95 0.25 11.09 7.93
C LEU A 95 1.69 11.63 7.85
N LYS A 96 2.40 11.72 8.97
CA LYS A 96 3.81 12.12 9.00
C LYS A 96 4.68 11.18 8.16
N ARG A 97 4.43 9.87 8.19
CA ARG A 97 5.17 8.88 7.38
C ARG A 97 4.87 9.03 5.89
N ALA A 98 3.60 9.22 5.53
CA ALA A 98 3.20 9.52 4.16
C ALA A 98 3.89 10.80 3.65
N LYS A 99 3.84 11.90 4.42
CA LYS A 99 4.53 13.17 4.09
C LYS A 99 6.04 13.00 3.93
N LYS A 100 6.69 12.11 4.71
CA LYS A 100 8.12 11.78 4.53
C LYS A 100 8.39 11.15 3.16
N LEU A 101 7.54 10.23 2.69
CA LEU A 101 7.67 9.63 1.36
C LEU A 101 7.46 10.68 0.26
N ALA A 102 6.39 11.48 0.35
CA ALA A 102 6.09 12.54 -0.62
C ALA A 102 7.26 13.53 -0.75
N ARG A 103 7.85 13.97 0.38
CA ARG A 103 9.04 14.86 0.37
C ARG A 103 10.26 14.23 -0.31
N ARG A 104 10.48 12.92 -0.12
CA ARG A 104 11.57 12.21 -0.81
C ARG A 104 11.41 12.26 -2.33
N TYR A 105 10.17 12.10 -2.81
CA TYR A 105 9.86 12.15 -4.23
C TYR A 105 9.78 13.57 -4.81
N ALA A 106 9.47 14.58 -3.98
CA ALA A 106 9.62 15.99 -4.38
C ALA A 106 11.07 16.31 -4.78
N GLY A 107 12.05 15.72 -4.08
CA GLY A 107 13.46 15.79 -4.47
C GLY A 107 13.80 15.12 -5.81
N GLN A 108 12.87 14.35 -6.38
CA GLN A 108 12.95 13.72 -7.70
C GLN A 108 11.96 14.37 -8.69
N HIS A 109 11.55 15.62 -8.43
CA HIS A 109 10.62 16.39 -9.25
C HIS A 109 9.19 15.86 -9.33
N TYR A 110 8.73 15.07 -8.36
CA TYR A 110 7.32 14.71 -8.26
C TYR A 110 6.67 15.32 -7.04
N TYR A 111 5.61 16.07 -7.28
CA TYR A 111 4.93 16.83 -6.25
C TYR A 111 3.56 16.21 -5.89
N GLY A 112 3.38 14.91 -6.14
CA GLY A 112 2.19 14.17 -5.73
C GLY A 112 2.26 13.72 -4.26
N GLY A 113 1.09 13.40 -3.70
CA GLY A 113 0.93 12.93 -2.34
C GLY A 113 1.26 11.45 -2.14
N ALA A 114 1.18 11.03 -0.88
CA ALA A 114 1.39 9.65 -0.47
C ALA A 114 0.41 9.26 0.63
N ILE A 115 0.32 7.96 0.91
CA ILE A 115 -0.60 7.40 1.88
C ILE A 115 0.08 6.36 2.76
N ASP A 116 -0.25 6.39 4.04
CA ASP A 116 0.03 5.31 5.00
C ASP A 116 -1.27 4.91 5.70
N PHE A 117 -1.41 3.64 6.06
CA PHE A 117 -2.62 3.15 6.69
C PHE A 117 -2.38 2.06 7.71
N MET A 118 -3.35 1.82 8.59
CA MET A 118 -3.38 0.72 9.53
C MET A 118 -4.82 0.23 9.79
N VAL A 119 -5.02 -1.09 9.84
CA VAL A 119 -6.27 -1.73 10.25
C VAL A 119 -6.07 -2.43 11.59
N LEU A 120 -6.65 -1.87 12.65
CA LEU A 120 -6.55 -2.36 14.00
C LEU A 120 -7.58 -3.47 14.27
N LYS A 121 -7.09 -4.68 14.56
CA LYS A 121 -7.93 -5.78 15.08
C LYS A 121 -8.20 -5.66 16.58
N SER A 122 -7.29 -5.02 17.32
CA SER A 122 -7.40 -4.69 18.74
C SER A 122 -6.55 -3.46 19.07
N ILE A 123 -6.97 -2.68 20.07
CA ILE A 123 -6.25 -1.50 20.56
C ILE A 123 -4.88 -1.90 21.16
N THR A 124 -4.80 -3.09 21.76
CA THR A 124 -3.57 -3.62 22.39
C THR A 124 -2.43 -3.91 21.41
N MET A 125 -2.67 -3.79 20.10
CA MET A 125 -1.66 -4.05 19.08
C MET A 125 -0.56 -2.99 19.04
N VAL A 126 -0.82 -1.76 19.49
CA VAL A 126 0.16 -0.66 19.45
C VAL A 126 0.53 -0.29 20.89
N THR A 127 1.68 -0.77 21.36
CA THR A 127 2.15 -0.52 22.73
C THR A 127 3.00 0.75 22.85
N ASP A 128 3.76 1.13 21.80
CA ASP A 128 4.76 2.22 21.89
C ASP A 128 4.72 3.21 20.71
N SER A 129 4.90 2.76 19.46
CA SER A 129 4.76 3.59 18.24
C SER A 129 4.52 2.71 17.00
N ILE A 130 4.00 3.28 15.91
CA ILE A 130 3.81 2.52 14.65
C ILE A 130 5.17 2.15 14.04
N GLU A 131 6.20 2.99 14.21
CA GLU A 131 7.56 2.65 13.80
C GLU A 131 8.09 1.44 14.57
N ALA A 132 7.99 1.41 15.90
CA ALA A 132 8.43 0.28 16.71
C ALA A 132 7.60 -1.00 16.44
N PHE A 133 6.27 -0.86 16.33
CA PHE A 133 5.38 -1.97 15.99
C PHE A 133 5.75 -2.59 14.65
N ARG A 134 5.97 -1.74 13.62
CA ARG A 134 6.40 -2.24 12.33
C ARG A 134 7.82 -2.77 12.39
N ALA A 135 8.75 -2.11 13.09
CA ALA A 135 10.16 -2.52 13.30
C ALA A 135 10.27 -3.93 13.90
N ALA A 136 9.38 -4.33 14.79
CA ALA A 136 9.30 -5.71 15.27
C ALA A 136 9.03 -6.72 14.13
N ALA A 137 8.30 -6.31 13.08
CA ALA A 137 8.10 -7.05 11.84
C ALA A 137 9.27 -6.89 10.82
N PHE A 138 10.31 -6.11 11.14
CA PHE A 138 11.57 -6.03 10.38
C PHE A 138 12.66 -6.97 10.93
N ASN A 139 12.44 -7.65 12.06
CA ASN A 139 13.47 -8.47 12.69
C ASN A 139 13.64 -9.82 11.97
N ASP A 140 14.54 -9.83 11.00
CA ASP A 140 15.38 -11.00 10.78
C ASP A 140 16.60 -10.90 11.71
N ASP A 141 16.55 -11.56 12.86
CA ASP A 141 17.74 -11.94 13.63
C ASP A 141 18.57 -13.02 12.90
N PHE A 142 18.65 -12.99 11.57
CA PHE A 142 19.33 -13.97 10.75
C PHE A 142 20.52 -13.31 10.02
N PRO A 143 21.71 -13.26 10.64
CA PRO A 143 22.82 -12.41 10.20
C PRO A 143 23.58 -12.90 8.95
N ALA A 144 23.07 -13.86 8.18
CA ALA A 144 23.91 -14.59 7.22
C ALA A 144 23.39 -14.70 5.77
N LEU A 145 22.12 -14.44 5.49
CA LEU A 145 21.52 -14.80 4.18
C LEU A 145 20.66 -13.67 3.60
N ARG A 146 21.33 -12.67 3.00
CA ARG A 146 20.78 -11.62 2.12
C ARG A 146 19.79 -10.61 2.74
N GLY A 147 20.32 -9.46 3.17
CA GLY A 147 19.63 -8.16 3.25
C GLY A 147 18.44 -8.05 4.24
N PRO A 148 18.16 -6.86 4.79
CA PRO A 148 16.97 -6.69 5.63
C PRO A 148 15.70 -6.88 4.79
N ARG A 149 14.71 -7.60 5.33
CA ARG A 149 13.38 -7.72 4.70
C ARG A 149 12.33 -6.93 5.47
N ARG A 150 11.32 -6.43 4.75
CA ARG A 150 10.19 -5.70 5.29
C ARG A 150 8.91 -6.43 4.95
N LEU A 151 8.10 -6.76 5.95
CA LEU A 151 6.81 -7.42 5.74
C LEU A 151 5.72 -6.46 5.24
N THR A 152 6.05 -5.20 5.05
CA THR A 152 5.17 -4.16 4.53
C THR A 152 5.91 -3.28 3.53
N ALA A 153 5.20 -2.89 2.48
CA ALA A 153 5.63 -1.90 1.50
C ALA A 153 5.15 -0.49 1.88
N ARG A 154 4.34 -0.30 2.93
CA ARG A 154 3.89 1.03 3.37
C ARG A 154 5.08 1.96 3.75
N PRO A 155 4.97 3.28 3.53
CA PRO A 155 3.88 3.99 2.82
C PRO A 155 3.91 3.82 1.29
N TYR A 156 2.85 4.26 0.62
CA TYR A 156 2.66 4.17 -0.84
C TYR A 156 2.48 5.53 -1.50
N THR A 157 2.85 5.68 -2.77
CA THR A 157 2.29 6.75 -3.62
C THR A 157 0.83 6.45 -3.94
N TRP A 158 0.07 7.45 -4.40
CA TRP A 158 -1.34 7.23 -4.76
C TRP A 158 -1.52 6.24 -5.91
N HIS A 159 -0.62 6.23 -6.90
CA HIS A 159 -0.65 5.23 -7.97
C HIS A 159 -0.40 3.82 -7.45
N GLU A 160 0.58 3.62 -6.57
CA GLU A 160 0.84 2.32 -5.97
C GLU A 160 -0.31 1.86 -5.08
N PHE A 161 -0.88 2.76 -4.29
CA PHE A 161 -2.02 2.45 -3.44
C PHE A 161 -3.26 2.07 -4.26
N ALA A 162 -3.52 2.76 -5.37
CA ALA A 162 -4.59 2.36 -6.29
C ALA A 162 -4.34 0.96 -6.88
N GLY A 163 -3.08 0.63 -7.18
CA GLY A 163 -2.68 -0.72 -7.56
C GLY A 163 -2.94 -1.76 -6.47
N LEU A 164 -2.74 -1.40 -5.19
CA LEU A 164 -3.01 -2.27 -4.04
C LEU A 164 -4.50 -2.55 -3.88
N LEU A 165 -5.34 -1.53 -4.06
CA LEU A 165 -6.79 -1.71 -4.08
C LEU A 165 -7.25 -2.59 -5.23
N GLU A 166 -6.75 -2.36 -6.45
CA GLU A 166 -7.11 -3.19 -7.60
C GLU A 166 -6.65 -4.63 -7.45
N THR A 167 -5.45 -4.83 -6.89
CA THR A 167 -4.92 -6.16 -6.54
C THR A 167 -5.84 -6.86 -5.54
N THR A 168 -6.24 -6.16 -4.48
CA THR A 168 -7.15 -6.69 -3.45
C THR A 168 -8.51 -7.08 -4.05
N ARG A 169 -9.08 -6.22 -4.91
CA ARG A 169 -10.33 -6.49 -5.64
C ARG A 169 -10.21 -7.66 -6.60
N ALA A 170 -9.08 -7.79 -7.30
CA ALA A 170 -8.82 -8.92 -8.19
C ALA A 170 -8.75 -10.24 -7.41
N LEU A 171 -8.11 -10.24 -6.23
CA LEU A 171 -8.13 -11.40 -5.33
C LEU A 171 -9.56 -11.76 -4.90
N LYS A 172 -10.39 -10.77 -4.56
CA LYS A 172 -11.80 -10.99 -4.19
C LYS A 172 -12.64 -11.53 -5.34
N ARG A 173 -12.62 -10.88 -6.50
CA ARG A 173 -13.35 -11.32 -7.71
C ARG A 173 -12.90 -12.70 -8.19
N GLY A 174 -11.62 -13.01 -8.03
CA GLY A 174 -11.05 -14.32 -8.31
C GLY A 174 -11.36 -15.39 -7.25
N ASN A 175 -12.18 -15.08 -6.24
CA ASN A 175 -12.51 -15.95 -5.11
C ASN A 175 -11.27 -16.55 -4.43
N PHE A 176 -10.18 -15.76 -4.31
CA PHE A 176 -8.98 -16.22 -3.64
C PHE A 176 -9.27 -16.52 -2.16
N PRO A 177 -8.96 -17.73 -1.65
CA PRO A 177 -9.37 -18.09 -0.31
C PRO A 177 -8.72 -17.21 0.78
N ARG A 178 -9.53 -16.60 1.65
CA ARG A 178 -9.06 -15.81 2.80
C ARG A 178 -8.03 -16.55 3.63
N SER A 179 -8.28 -17.83 3.92
CA SER A 179 -7.37 -18.68 4.68
C SER A 179 -5.99 -18.80 4.03
N GLN A 180 -5.92 -18.82 2.70
CA GLN A 180 -4.66 -18.86 1.96
C GLN A 180 -3.91 -17.53 2.03
N LEU A 181 -4.63 -16.40 1.93
CA LEU A 181 -4.04 -15.07 2.08
C LEU A 181 -3.35 -14.90 3.44
N TYR A 182 -4.09 -15.20 4.53
CA TYR A 182 -3.56 -15.11 5.88
C TYR A 182 -2.47 -16.15 6.18
N ARG A 183 -2.60 -17.37 5.64
CA ARG A 183 -1.57 -18.41 5.75
C ARG A 183 -0.26 -17.95 5.12
N LEU A 184 -0.31 -17.35 3.94
CA LEU A 184 0.87 -16.83 3.24
C LEU A 184 1.47 -15.61 3.96
N SER A 185 0.65 -14.71 4.53
CA SER A 185 1.15 -13.61 5.38
C SER A 185 1.94 -14.14 6.58
N ARG A 186 1.33 -15.07 7.33
CA ARG A 186 1.97 -15.71 8.49
C ARG A 186 3.23 -16.48 8.09
N MET A 187 3.20 -17.16 6.94
CA MET A 187 4.38 -17.86 6.41
C MET A 187 5.52 -16.89 6.13
N MET A 188 5.26 -15.71 5.56
CA MET A 188 6.30 -14.70 5.32
C MET A 188 6.84 -14.12 6.63
N GLU A 189 5.98 -13.95 7.64
CA GLU A 189 6.40 -13.54 8.99
C GLU A 189 7.33 -14.58 9.65
N THR A 190 7.00 -15.87 9.56
CA THR A 190 7.71 -16.92 10.32
C THR A 190 8.85 -17.59 9.58
N THR A 191 8.81 -17.65 8.24
CA THR A 191 9.83 -18.33 7.43
C THR A 191 11.05 -17.43 7.29
N PRO A 192 12.27 -17.87 7.64
CA PRO A 192 13.46 -17.03 7.53
C PRO A 192 13.87 -16.79 6.06
N GLY A 193 14.12 -15.54 5.73
CA GLY A 193 14.70 -15.13 4.45
C GLY A 193 13.75 -15.13 3.24
N VAL A 194 14.19 -14.40 2.21
CA VAL A 194 13.43 -14.13 0.97
C VAL A 194 13.29 -15.39 0.10
N ILE A 195 14.36 -16.17 -0.04
CA ILE A 195 14.38 -17.33 -0.95
C ILE A 195 13.44 -18.43 -0.44
N ALA A 196 13.50 -18.77 0.84
CA ALA A 196 12.68 -19.84 1.41
C ALA A 196 11.18 -19.48 1.32
N SER A 197 10.82 -18.25 1.70
CA SER A 197 9.44 -17.78 1.59
C SER A 197 8.95 -17.65 0.13
N THR A 198 9.84 -17.30 -0.82
CA THR A 198 9.52 -17.38 -2.26
C THR A 198 9.23 -18.80 -2.69
N MET A 199 10.03 -19.80 -2.28
CA MET A 199 9.79 -21.19 -2.65
C MET A 199 8.44 -21.69 -2.12
N GLU A 200 8.08 -21.35 -0.88
CA GLU A 200 6.78 -21.68 -0.28
C GLU A 200 5.60 -21.02 -1.01
N TYR A 201 5.76 -19.75 -1.41
CA TYR A 201 4.79 -19.04 -2.23
C TYR A 201 4.60 -19.72 -3.59
N LEU A 202 5.69 -20.01 -4.30
CA LEU A 202 5.66 -20.67 -5.61
C LEU A 202 5.04 -22.07 -5.53
N TYR A 203 5.41 -22.84 -4.52
CA TYR A 203 4.82 -24.14 -4.26
C TYR A 203 3.31 -24.03 -4.00
N THR A 204 2.89 -23.07 -3.19
CA THR A 204 1.48 -22.79 -2.94
C THR A 204 0.75 -22.43 -4.23
N ARG A 205 1.32 -21.56 -5.07
CA ARG A 205 0.74 -21.12 -6.35
C ARG A 205 0.53 -22.27 -7.32
N VAL A 206 1.53 -23.13 -7.51
CA VAL A 206 1.47 -24.25 -8.46
C VAL A 206 0.46 -25.32 -8.03
N ARG A 207 0.19 -25.44 -6.72
CA ARG A 207 -0.83 -26.36 -6.20
C ARG A 207 -2.26 -25.82 -6.24
N GLN A 208 -2.47 -24.56 -6.60
CA GLN A 208 -3.81 -24.02 -6.83
C GLN A 208 -4.35 -24.43 -8.20
N ASN A 209 -5.64 -24.22 -8.42
CA ASN A 209 -6.22 -24.34 -9.76
C ASN A 209 -5.65 -23.28 -10.73
N GLU A 210 -5.80 -23.55 -12.03
CA GLU A 210 -5.25 -22.70 -13.10
C GLU A 210 -5.75 -21.25 -13.03
N GLN A 211 -7.00 -21.04 -12.64
CA GLN A 211 -7.61 -19.72 -12.50
C GLN A 211 -6.90 -18.89 -11.42
N VAL A 212 -6.69 -19.46 -10.23
CA VAL A 212 -5.99 -18.80 -9.11
C VAL A 212 -4.52 -18.58 -9.47
N CYS A 213 -3.86 -19.56 -10.10
CA CYS A 213 -2.47 -19.43 -10.54
C CYS A 213 -2.30 -18.25 -11.51
N THR A 214 -3.15 -18.18 -12.53
CA THR A 214 -3.14 -17.10 -13.54
C THR A 214 -3.43 -15.75 -12.90
N MET A 215 -4.37 -15.69 -11.96
CA MET A 215 -4.70 -14.48 -11.22
C MET A 215 -3.51 -13.98 -10.40
N LEU A 216 -2.83 -14.86 -9.65
CA LEU A 216 -1.64 -14.49 -8.87
C LEU A 216 -0.50 -14.00 -9.78
N MET A 217 -0.25 -14.70 -10.89
CA MET A 217 0.75 -14.25 -11.86
C MET A 217 0.42 -12.86 -12.42
N LYS A 218 -0.83 -12.63 -12.80
CA LYS A 218 -1.26 -11.37 -13.39
C LYS A 218 -1.22 -10.20 -12.40
N HIS A 219 -1.85 -10.37 -11.23
CA HIS A 219 -2.13 -9.27 -10.31
C HIS A 219 -1.10 -9.13 -9.18
N ILE A 220 -0.25 -10.13 -8.96
CA ILE A 220 0.87 -10.04 -8.02
C ILE A 220 2.18 -9.95 -8.80
N GLU A 221 2.59 -11.03 -9.49
CA GLU A 221 3.96 -11.14 -10.01
C GLU A 221 4.25 -10.17 -11.16
N ASN A 222 3.32 -10.03 -12.09
CA ASN A 222 3.49 -9.17 -13.27
C ASN A 222 3.14 -7.70 -12.98
N ALA A 223 2.18 -7.48 -12.07
CA ALA A 223 1.74 -6.15 -11.70
C ALA A 223 2.68 -5.49 -10.69
N TRP A 224 3.19 -6.24 -9.69
CA TRP A 224 4.11 -5.72 -8.68
C TRP A 224 5.54 -6.10 -8.99
N ARG A 225 6.24 -5.19 -9.65
CA ARG A 225 7.63 -5.37 -10.08
C ARG A 225 8.35 -4.04 -10.13
N SER A 226 9.67 -4.07 -9.95
CA SER A 226 10.51 -2.91 -10.21
C SER A 226 10.40 -2.50 -11.68
N THR A 227 10.24 -1.20 -11.93
CA THR A 227 10.30 -0.63 -13.28
C THR A 227 11.73 -0.60 -13.82
N ASP A 228 12.74 -0.75 -12.97
CA ASP A 228 14.14 -0.90 -13.38
C ASP A 228 14.37 -2.33 -13.93
N PRO A 229 14.66 -2.49 -15.24
CA PRO A 229 14.92 -3.80 -15.85
C PRO A 229 16.09 -4.54 -15.20
N LEU A 230 17.04 -3.83 -14.59
CA LEU A 230 18.20 -4.39 -13.88
C LEU A 230 17.83 -4.90 -12.47
N GLN A 231 16.67 -4.50 -11.94
CA GLN A 231 16.15 -4.90 -10.63
C GLN A 231 14.86 -5.72 -10.73
N ARG A 232 14.63 -6.44 -11.84
CA ARG A 232 13.49 -7.37 -11.91
C ARG A 232 13.58 -8.38 -10.77
N SER A 233 12.54 -8.43 -9.94
CA SER A 233 12.46 -9.42 -8.87
C SER A 233 12.37 -10.82 -9.49
N THR A 234 13.31 -11.68 -9.14
CA THR A 234 13.23 -13.12 -9.40
C THR A 234 12.61 -13.89 -8.23
N ALA A 235 12.15 -13.16 -7.20
CA ALA A 235 11.71 -13.72 -5.93
C ALA A 235 10.30 -13.24 -5.55
N PRO A 236 9.24 -13.63 -6.28
CA PRO A 236 7.89 -13.27 -5.87
C PRO A 236 7.54 -13.88 -4.50
N PRO A 237 6.67 -13.23 -3.70
CA PRO A 237 6.03 -11.93 -3.92
C PRO A 237 6.82 -10.77 -3.30
N TRP A 238 8.16 -10.90 -3.25
CA TRP A 238 9.04 -9.86 -2.74
C TRP A 238 9.44 -8.87 -3.83
N LEU A 239 9.54 -7.61 -3.42
CA LEU A 239 9.95 -6.47 -4.20
C LEU A 239 11.35 -6.03 -3.76
N PRO A 240 12.34 -5.96 -4.67
CA PRO A 240 13.65 -5.44 -4.34
C PRO A 240 13.56 -3.94 -4.08
N THR A 241 14.39 -3.48 -3.16
CA THR A 241 14.55 -2.06 -2.81
C THR A 241 16.01 -1.64 -3.02
N SER A 242 16.26 -0.32 -3.01
CA SER A 242 17.57 0.30 -3.34
C SER A 242 18.79 -0.13 -2.49
N LYS A 243 18.62 -0.93 -1.42
CA LYS A 243 19.71 -1.32 -0.49
C LYS A 243 19.94 -2.84 -0.42
N ASN A 244 19.71 -3.57 -1.51
CA ASN A 244 19.75 -5.04 -1.52
C ASN A 244 18.82 -5.66 -0.45
N ALA A 245 17.73 -4.95 -0.18
CA ALA A 245 16.74 -5.26 0.83
C ALA A 245 15.43 -5.55 0.11
N TYR A 246 14.57 -6.34 0.73
CA TYR A 246 13.31 -6.76 0.11
C TYR A 246 12.12 -6.26 0.93
N GLU A 247 11.02 -6.00 0.26
CA GLU A 247 9.74 -5.74 0.92
C GLU A 247 8.62 -6.53 0.24
N THR A 248 7.48 -6.66 0.90
CA THR A 248 6.31 -7.31 0.29
C THR A 248 5.04 -6.54 0.61
N ILE A 249 4.09 -6.58 -0.32
CA ILE A 249 2.74 -6.05 -0.13
C ILE A 249 1.83 -7.05 0.58
N TRP A 250 2.29 -8.29 0.83
CA TRP A 250 1.38 -9.38 1.19
C TRP A 250 0.69 -9.16 2.52
N SER A 251 1.41 -8.67 3.53
CA SER A 251 0.81 -8.33 4.83
C SER A 251 -0.13 -7.13 4.69
N ASP A 252 0.17 -6.19 3.80
CA ASP A 252 -0.67 -5.03 3.54
C ASP A 252 -2.00 -5.45 2.86
N LEU A 253 -1.93 -6.39 1.91
CA LEU A 253 -3.09 -7.04 1.30
C LEU A 253 -3.92 -7.79 2.36
N ALA A 254 -3.27 -8.61 3.19
CA ALA A 254 -3.94 -9.38 4.23
C ALA A 254 -4.62 -8.49 5.27
N GLU A 255 -3.99 -7.37 5.65
CA GLU A 255 -4.51 -6.41 6.60
C GLU A 255 -5.73 -5.66 6.04
N MET A 256 -5.69 -5.25 4.77
CA MET A 256 -6.79 -4.48 4.16
C MET A 256 -7.90 -5.33 3.54
N TYR A 257 -7.70 -6.64 3.37
CA TYR A 257 -8.58 -7.50 2.58
C TYR A 257 -10.05 -7.38 3.00
N ASP A 258 -10.34 -7.46 4.29
CA ASP A 258 -11.72 -7.43 4.78
C ASP A 258 -12.35 -6.02 4.72
N MET A 259 -11.55 -4.98 4.48
CA MET A 259 -11.97 -3.57 4.41
C MET A 259 -12.11 -3.02 2.99
N VAL A 260 -11.89 -3.82 1.95
CA VAL A 260 -12.02 -3.39 0.55
C VAL A 260 -13.17 -4.15 -0.12
N PRO A 261 -14.24 -3.52 -0.63
CA PRO A 261 -15.34 -4.23 -1.31
C PRO A 261 -14.87 -4.89 -2.61
N ALA A 262 -15.58 -5.92 -3.10
CA ALA A 262 -15.14 -6.67 -4.28
C ALA A 262 -15.30 -5.87 -5.58
N THR A 263 -16.32 -5.01 -5.62
CA THR A 263 -16.54 -4.02 -6.66
C THR A 263 -16.83 -2.66 -6.02
N LEU A 264 -16.62 -1.58 -6.77
CA LEU A 264 -17.04 -0.24 -6.33
C LEU A 264 -18.57 -0.09 -6.30
N GLU A 265 -19.29 -1.02 -6.93
CA GLU A 265 -20.75 -1.02 -7.15
C GLU A 265 -21.53 -1.95 -6.21
N GLU A 266 -20.90 -2.60 -5.22
CA GLU A 266 -21.63 -3.26 -4.12
C GLU A 266 -22.28 -2.18 -3.22
N CYS A 267 -23.29 -1.51 -3.77
CA CYS A 267 -24.14 -0.48 -3.18
C CYS A 267 -25.54 -0.58 -3.82
N SER A 268 -26.37 -1.42 -3.21
CA SER A 268 -27.80 -1.13 -3.01
C SER A 268 -27.99 -0.80 -1.54
#